data_AF-A0A4V0IAE8-F1
#
_entry.id   AF-A0A4V0IAE8-F1
#
_cell.length_a   1.000
_cell.length_b   1.000
_cell.length_c   1.000
_cell.angle_alpha   90.00
_cell.angle_beta   90.00
_cell.angle_gamma   90.00
#
_symmetry.space_group_name_H-M   'P 1'
#
loop_
_entity.id
_entity.type
_entity.pdbx_description
1 polymer ?
#
loop_
_entity_poly.entity_id
_entity_poly.type
_entity_poly.pdbx_seq_one_letter_code
_entity_poly.pdbx_strand_id
1 'polypeptide(L)'
;MSVRIGDTGRAVTPLSPSGYVEVGGVRRSATTEGTFIEVGRAVVVVRGGSPGFVVRAVEPGASVDALPHQGEELVRAEHQRTRADVAAAERDERRKARAELKRRVARGSAAAAAFGCVAGLANAALGAHFDWAGATGWPLAELFGGSATAGALDAVVLYFFTGWFVAHVLPAEADAVFEPSLVALLAGLVGAALGFWLYAATGDALLIARWTAGLSLAFAALAAGLAWVVNVLT
;
A
#
# COMPACT_ATOMS: atom_id res chain seq x y z
N MET A 1 -11.52 22.89 36.08
CA MET A 1 -10.77 22.28 37.18
C MET A 1 -10.19 20.94 36.71
N SER A 2 -8.87 20.80 36.79
CA SER A 2 -8.19 19.52 36.61
C SER A 2 -8.41 18.62 37.82
N VAL A 3 -8.37 17.30 37.60
CA VAL A 3 -8.52 16.29 38.66
C VAL A 3 -7.13 15.77 39.00
N ARG A 4 -6.87 15.58 40.28
CA ARG A 4 -5.59 15.09 40.80
C ARG A 4 -5.75 13.70 41.39
N ILE A 5 -4.64 12.96 41.47
CA ILE A 5 -4.60 11.72 42.24
C ILE A 5 -4.82 12.09 43.71
N GLY A 6 -5.77 11.40 44.36
CA GLY A 6 -6.20 11.68 45.73
C GLY A 6 -7.44 12.56 45.84
N ASP A 7 -7.96 13.11 44.73
CA ASP A 7 -9.23 13.84 44.78
C ASP A 7 -10.38 12.91 45.18
N THR A 8 -11.25 13.42 46.06
CA THR A 8 -12.43 12.70 46.52
C THR A 8 -13.67 13.07 45.71
N GLY A 9 -14.57 12.12 45.59
CA GLY A 9 -15.83 12.28 44.88
C GLY A 9 -16.88 11.30 45.34
N ARG A 10 -17.96 11.22 44.56
CA ARG A 10 -19.10 10.35 44.85
C ARG A 10 -19.49 9.51 43.65
N ALA A 11 -19.82 8.24 43.87
CA ALA A 11 -20.39 7.39 42.82
C ALA A 11 -21.80 7.89 42.45
N VAL A 12 -22.04 8.18 41.16
CA VAL A 12 -23.35 8.60 40.63
C VAL A 12 -24.14 7.40 40.10
N THR A 13 -23.41 6.38 39.63
CA THR A 13 -23.96 5.08 39.20
C THR A 13 -23.21 3.97 39.96
N PRO A 14 -23.76 2.74 40.06
CA PRO A 14 -22.96 1.63 40.58
C PRO A 14 -21.76 1.38 39.65
N LEU A 15 -20.60 1.01 40.21
CA LEU A 15 -19.39 0.69 39.43
C LEU A 15 -19.08 -0.81 39.50
N SER A 16 -19.11 -1.49 38.35
CA SER A 16 -18.70 -2.90 38.20
C SER A 16 -18.41 -3.29 36.73
N PRO A 17 -17.16 -3.22 36.23
CA PRO A 17 -16.06 -2.44 36.77
C PRO A 17 -16.19 -0.95 36.40
N SER A 18 -17.12 -0.56 35.53
CA SER A 18 -17.24 0.81 35.01
C SER A 18 -18.53 1.50 35.46
N GLY A 19 -18.49 2.84 35.51
CA GLY A 19 -19.62 3.68 35.88
C GLY A 19 -19.27 5.17 35.81
N TYR A 20 -20.06 6.00 36.50
CA TYR A 20 -19.84 7.44 36.59
C TYR A 20 -19.66 7.88 38.04
N VAL A 21 -18.73 8.81 38.24
CA VAL A 21 -18.45 9.46 39.51
C VAL A 21 -18.55 10.97 39.34
N GLU A 22 -18.84 11.68 40.42
CA GLU A 22 -18.81 13.13 40.50
C GLU A 22 -17.59 13.55 41.32
N VAL A 23 -16.65 14.23 40.67
CA VAL A 23 -15.41 14.75 41.28
C VAL A 23 -15.34 16.24 40.97
N GLY A 24 -15.24 17.08 42.00
CA GLY A 24 -15.27 18.54 41.84
C GLY A 24 -16.54 19.05 41.14
N GLY A 25 -17.70 18.44 41.41
CA GLY A 25 -19.00 18.84 40.85
C GLY A 25 -19.24 18.49 39.38
N VAL A 26 -18.34 17.72 38.74
CA VAL A 26 -18.48 17.30 37.34
C VAL A 26 -18.61 15.79 37.27
N ARG A 27 -19.63 15.31 36.55
CA ARG A 27 -19.82 13.89 36.25
C ARG A 27 -18.74 13.41 35.27
N ARG A 28 -18.00 12.37 35.63
CA ARG A 28 -16.91 11.78 34.85
C ARG A 28 -17.02 10.25 34.80
N SER A 29 -16.55 9.65 33.71
CA SER A 29 -16.42 8.19 33.59
C SER A 29 -15.33 7.69 34.54
N ALA A 30 -15.60 6.58 35.21
CA ALA A 30 -14.62 5.93 36.08
C ALA A 30 -14.74 4.41 36.05
N THR A 31 -13.66 3.75 36.47
CA THR A 31 -13.53 2.32 36.62
C THR A 31 -13.08 2.02 38.04
N THR A 32 -13.65 1.02 38.70
CA THR A 32 -13.22 0.59 40.04
C THR A 32 -11.90 -0.19 39.97
N GLU A 33 -11.07 -0.06 41.01
CA GLU A 33 -9.91 -0.90 41.29
C GLU A 33 -10.31 -2.30 41.83
N GLY A 34 -11.30 -2.93 41.19
CA GLY A 34 -11.65 -4.33 41.41
C GLY A 34 -12.78 -4.61 42.41
N THR A 35 -13.26 -3.64 43.18
CA THR A 35 -14.39 -3.82 44.12
C THR A 35 -15.68 -3.18 43.63
N PHE A 36 -16.82 -3.81 43.90
CA PHE A 36 -18.12 -3.19 43.62
C PHE A 36 -18.29 -1.91 44.46
N ILE A 37 -18.72 -0.82 43.83
CA ILE A 37 -18.99 0.45 44.50
C ILE A 37 -20.46 0.83 44.28
N GLU A 38 -21.20 0.98 45.38
CA GLU A 38 -22.60 1.39 45.37
C GLU A 38 -22.79 2.87 45.01
N VAL A 39 -23.99 3.20 44.50
CA VAL A 39 -24.40 4.58 44.24
C VAL A 39 -24.33 5.40 45.53
N GLY A 40 -23.79 6.61 45.43
CA GLY A 40 -23.70 7.53 46.55
C GLY A 40 -22.53 7.26 47.51
N ARG A 41 -21.72 6.22 47.27
CA ARG A 41 -20.53 5.95 48.08
C ARG A 41 -19.41 6.94 47.79
N ALA A 42 -18.63 7.30 48.81
CA ALA A 42 -17.44 8.12 48.67
C ALA A 42 -16.32 7.34 47.96
N VAL A 43 -15.65 7.99 47.01
CA VAL A 43 -14.56 7.40 46.23
C VAL A 43 -13.36 8.33 46.20
N VAL A 44 -12.17 7.76 46.00
CA VAL A 44 -10.92 8.51 45.76
C VAL A 44 -10.34 8.13 44.40
N VAL A 45 -9.82 9.12 43.68
CA VAL A 45 -9.12 8.90 42.41
C VAL A 45 -7.72 8.34 42.68
N VAL A 46 -7.46 7.13 42.19
CA VAL A 46 -6.19 6.41 42.40
C VAL A 46 -5.22 6.65 41.24
N ARG A 47 -5.73 6.67 39.99
CA ARG A 47 -4.93 6.96 38.79
C ARG A 47 -5.81 7.36 37.60
N GLY A 48 -5.19 7.92 36.56
CA GLY A 48 -5.83 8.07 35.25
C GLY A 48 -5.91 6.72 34.52
N GLY A 49 -6.99 6.49 33.79
CA GLY A 49 -7.19 5.30 32.96
C GLY A 49 -7.86 5.64 31.63
N SER A 50 -7.99 4.66 30.74
CA SER A 50 -8.78 4.77 29.52
C SER A 50 -10.05 3.92 29.69
N PRO A 51 -11.27 4.49 29.58
CA PRO A 51 -11.63 5.83 29.09
C PRO A 51 -11.82 6.92 30.19
N GLY A 52 -11.48 6.65 31.45
CA GLY A 52 -11.80 7.55 32.58
C GLY A 52 -10.87 7.39 33.79
N PHE A 53 -11.33 7.76 34.99
CA PHE A 53 -10.50 7.64 36.20
C PHE A 53 -10.58 6.24 36.80
N VAL A 54 -9.50 5.74 37.40
CA VAL A 54 -9.57 4.55 38.26
C VAL A 54 -9.80 5.02 39.68
N VAL A 55 -10.87 4.53 40.31
CA VAL A 55 -11.32 4.96 41.63
C VAL A 55 -11.40 3.78 42.60
N ARG A 56 -11.22 4.08 43.89
CA ARG A 56 -11.38 3.13 44.99
C ARG A 56 -12.39 3.67 46.00
N ALA A 57 -13.21 2.79 46.58
CA ALA A 57 -14.13 3.17 47.65
C ALA A 57 -13.36 3.61 48.90
N VAL A 58 -13.89 4.63 49.59
CA VAL A 58 -13.33 5.11 50.86
C VAL A 58 -14.33 4.79 51.98
N GLU A 59 -13.83 4.21 53.07
CA GLU A 59 -14.64 4.02 54.27
C GLU A 59 -14.83 5.34 55.03
N PRO A 60 -16.05 5.64 55.54
CA PRO A 60 -16.30 6.82 56.36
C PRO A 60 -15.36 6.85 57.58
N GLY A 61 -14.52 7.88 57.66
CA GLY A 61 -13.58 8.06 58.78
C GLY A 61 -12.20 7.43 58.59
N ALA A 62 -11.96 6.70 57.50
CA ALA A 62 -10.63 6.22 57.16
C ALA A 62 -9.79 7.36 56.55
N SER A 63 -8.57 7.56 57.05
CA SER A 63 -7.59 8.38 56.34
C SER A 63 -7.24 7.72 55.02
N VAL A 64 -7.26 8.47 53.93
CA VAL A 64 -6.75 7.99 52.64
C VAL A 64 -5.24 7.80 52.81
N ASP A 65 -4.80 6.55 52.95
CA ASP A 65 -3.37 6.21 52.98
C ASP A 65 -2.66 6.86 51.79
N ALA A 66 -1.45 7.36 52.02
CA ALA A 66 -0.68 8.11 51.03
C ALA A 66 -0.62 7.33 49.70
N LEU A 67 -1.40 7.80 48.73
CA LEU A 67 -1.45 7.19 47.40
C LEU A 67 -0.11 7.47 46.69
N PRO A 68 0.42 6.52 45.91
CA PRO A 68 1.52 6.82 45.00
C PRO A 68 1.11 8.01 44.13
N HIS A 69 1.98 9.02 44.01
CA HIS A 69 1.73 10.22 43.18
C HIS A 69 0.59 11.14 43.66
N GLN A 70 0.25 11.12 44.96
CA GLN A 70 -0.76 12.02 45.52
C GLN A 70 -0.47 13.49 45.18
N GLY A 71 -1.49 14.19 44.65
CA GLY A 71 -1.39 15.59 44.24
C GLY A 71 -0.86 15.80 42.82
N GLU A 72 -0.40 14.76 42.13
CA GLU A 72 -0.05 14.85 40.71
C GLU A 72 -1.30 15.14 39.89
N GLU A 73 -1.21 16.16 39.05
CA GLU A 73 -2.28 16.52 38.14
C GLU A 73 -2.44 15.41 37.12
N LEU A 74 -3.64 14.80 37.07
CA LEU A 74 -3.96 13.89 35.99
C LEU A 74 -4.20 14.73 34.75
N VAL A 75 -3.10 15.10 34.11
CA VAL A 75 -3.09 15.58 32.74
C VAL A 75 -3.74 14.46 31.95
N ARG A 76 -5.01 14.67 31.57
CA ARG A 76 -5.66 13.83 30.56
C ARG A 76 -4.63 13.71 29.46
N ALA A 77 -4.26 12.49 29.09
CA ALA A 77 -3.55 12.29 27.84
C ALA A 77 -4.44 12.89 26.75
N GLU A 78 -4.17 14.15 26.40
CA GLU A 78 -4.83 14.93 25.35
C GLU A 78 -4.63 14.30 23.97
N HIS A 79 -3.99 13.13 23.92
CA HIS A 79 -3.87 12.23 22.79
C HIS A 79 -4.89 11.08 22.83
N GLN A 80 -6.08 11.28 23.39
CA GLN A 80 -7.25 10.62 22.77
C GLN A 80 -7.50 11.31 21.44
N ARG A 81 -6.68 10.99 20.42
CA ARG A 81 -7.00 11.33 19.03
C ARG A 81 -8.45 10.93 18.82
N THR A 82 -9.29 11.92 18.58
CA THR A 82 -10.70 11.71 18.33
C THR A 82 -10.78 10.72 17.16
N ARG A 83 -11.80 9.85 17.10
CA ARG A 83 -11.95 8.95 15.93
C ARG A 83 -11.86 9.71 14.59
N ALA A 84 -12.26 10.99 14.60
CA ALA A 84 -12.08 11.93 13.50
C ALA A 84 -10.61 12.22 13.15
N ASP A 85 -9.73 12.40 14.13
CA ASP A 85 -8.29 12.67 13.93
C ASP A 85 -7.56 11.42 13.43
N VAL A 86 -7.93 10.24 13.94
CA VAL A 86 -7.39 8.96 13.42
C VAL A 86 -7.84 8.75 11.98
N ALA A 87 -9.11 8.99 11.67
CA ALA A 87 -9.62 8.87 10.31
C ALA A 87 -9.00 9.90 9.36
N ALA A 88 -8.72 11.13 9.82
CA ALA A 88 -8.02 12.14 9.03
C ALA A 88 -6.57 11.73 8.75
N ALA A 89 -5.84 11.26 9.78
CA ALA A 89 -4.48 10.77 9.63
C ALA A 89 -4.40 9.56 8.68
N GLU A 90 -5.33 8.62 8.78
CA GLU A 90 -5.39 7.44 7.91
C GLU A 90 -5.70 7.82 6.45
N ARG A 91 -6.57 8.82 6.23
CA ARG A 91 -6.83 9.36 4.87
C ARG A 91 -5.58 10.00 4.28
N ASP A 92 -4.83 10.73 5.08
CA ASP A 92 -3.58 11.36 4.64
C ASP A 92 -2.50 10.32 4.32
N GLU A 93 -2.38 9.29 5.14
CA GLU A 93 -1.48 8.16 4.91
C GLU A 93 -1.83 7.42 3.62
N ARG A 94 -3.11 7.08 3.42
CA ARG A 94 -3.61 6.48 2.17
C ARG A 94 -3.36 7.38 0.96
N ARG A 95 -3.50 8.70 1.11
CA ARG A 95 -3.23 9.67 0.04
C ARG A 95 -1.75 9.70 -0.33
N LYS A 96 -0.86 9.69 0.68
CA LYS A 96 0.61 9.62 0.48
C LYS A 96 1.01 8.30 -0.17
N ALA A 97 0.52 7.18 0.32
CA ALA A 97 0.78 5.85 -0.24
C ALA A 97 0.33 5.75 -1.71
N ARG A 98 -0.86 6.26 -2.05
CA ARG A 98 -1.34 6.33 -3.44
C ARG A 98 -0.48 7.23 -4.31
N ALA A 99 -0.05 8.39 -3.81
CA ALA A 99 0.82 9.30 -4.55
C ALA A 99 2.20 8.68 -4.82
N GLU A 100 2.76 7.97 -3.84
CA GLU A 100 4.02 7.26 -3.99
C GLU A 100 3.91 6.11 -5.00
N LEU A 101 2.86 5.29 -4.89
CA LEU A 101 2.59 4.21 -5.84
C LEU A 101 2.47 4.76 -7.28
N LYS A 102 1.70 5.83 -7.48
CA LYS A 102 1.59 6.50 -8.79
C LYS A 102 2.96 6.94 -9.33
N ARG A 103 3.82 7.51 -8.49
CA ARG A 103 5.18 7.93 -8.89
C ARG A 103 6.09 6.74 -9.22
N ARG A 104 5.96 5.62 -8.51
CA ARG A 104 6.71 4.39 -8.80
C ARG A 104 6.26 3.79 -10.14
N VAL A 105 4.96 3.63 -10.35
CA VAL A 105 4.39 3.14 -11.61
C VAL A 105 4.75 4.04 -12.78
N ALA A 106 4.64 5.37 -12.62
CA ALA A 106 5.01 6.31 -13.68
C ALA A 106 6.49 6.18 -14.08
N ARG A 107 7.40 6.13 -13.10
CA ARG A 107 8.84 5.92 -13.37
C ARG A 107 9.15 4.58 -14.02
N GLY A 108 8.52 3.50 -13.53
CA GLY A 108 8.68 2.16 -14.10
C GLY A 108 8.18 2.09 -15.55
N SER A 109 7.00 2.63 -15.83
CA SER A 109 6.43 2.69 -17.19
C SER A 109 7.27 3.56 -18.13
N ALA A 110 7.81 4.69 -17.67
CA ALA A 110 8.69 5.54 -18.46
C ALA A 110 10.02 4.84 -18.79
N ALA A 111 10.62 4.15 -17.83
CA ALA A 111 11.82 3.35 -18.06
C ALA A 111 11.54 2.20 -19.03
N ALA A 112 10.44 1.47 -18.85
CA ALA A 112 10.03 0.39 -19.75
C ALA A 112 9.82 0.90 -21.19
N ALA A 113 9.11 2.02 -21.36
CA ALA A 113 8.92 2.65 -22.66
C ALA A 113 10.26 3.03 -23.33
N ALA A 114 11.20 3.60 -22.57
CA ALA A 114 12.52 3.95 -23.09
C ALA A 114 13.30 2.71 -23.56
N PHE A 115 13.31 1.62 -22.77
CA PHE A 115 13.92 0.36 -23.19
C PHE A 115 13.22 -0.24 -24.42
N GLY A 116 11.89 -0.19 -24.46
CA GLY A 116 11.09 -0.63 -25.59
C GLY A 116 11.40 0.15 -26.88
N CYS A 117 11.53 1.48 -26.79
CA CYS A 117 11.99 2.32 -27.91
C CYS A 117 13.35 1.86 -28.43
N VAL A 118 14.33 1.67 -27.53
CA VAL A 118 15.69 1.24 -27.92
C VAL A 118 15.66 -0.12 -28.60
N ALA A 119 14.91 -1.08 -28.06
CA ALA A 119 14.75 -2.41 -28.65
C ALA A 119 14.05 -2.35 -30.03
N GLY A 120 13.02 -1.51 -30.16
CA GLY A 120 12.34 -1.25 -31.43
C GLY A 120 13.27 -0.66 -32.48
N LEU A 121 14.09 0.33 -32.12
CA LEU A 121 15.09 0.91 -33.01
C LEU A 121 16.16 -0.12 -33.43
N ALA A 122 16.61 -0.97 -32.50
CA ALA A 122 17.54 -2.05 -32.82
C ALA A 122 16.93 -3.07 -33.79
N ASN A 123 15.64 -3.41 -33.60
CA ASN A 123 14.90 -4.28 -34.52
C ASN A 123 14.78 -3.66 -35.93
N ALA A 124 14.45 -2.37 -36.01
CA ALA A 124 14.42 -1.63 -37.28
C ALA A 124 15.78 -1.62 -37.97
N ALA A 125 16.86 -1.38 -37.21
CA ALA A 125 18.22 -1.40 -37.73
C ALA A 125 18.62 -2.78 -38.28
N LEU A 126 18.23 -3.86 -37.60
CA LEU A 126 18.45 -5.23 -38.08
C LEU A 126 17.71 -5.47 -39.39
N GLY A 127 16.43 -5.10 -39.49
CA GLY A 127 15.70 -5.33 -40.74
C GLY A 127 16.14 -4.43 -41.89
N ALA A 128 16.64 -3.23 -41.60
CA ALA A 128 17.33 -2.42 -42.61
C ALA A 128 18.62 -3.09 -43.08
N HIS A 129 19.39 -3.70 -42.18
CA HIS A 129 20.61 -4.43 -42.51
C HIS A 129 20.34 -5.66 -43.40
N PHE A 130 19.23 -6.38 -43.18
CA PHE A 130 18.82 -7.54 -43.97
C PHE A 130 17.95 -7.20 -45.20
N ASP A 131 17.82 -5.93 -45.55
CA ASP A 131 17.01 -5.43 -46.67
C ASP A 131 15.51 -5.82 -46.61
N TRP A 132 14.99 -6.12 -45.41
CA TRP A 132 13.56 -6.33 -45.21
C TRP A 132 12.76 -5.04 -45.45
N ALA A 133 13.40 -3.88 -45.26
CA ALA A 133 12.82 -2.59 -45.61
C ALA A 133 12.57 -2.44 -47.13
N GLY A 134 13.47 -2.97 -47.97
CA GLY A 134 13.27 -3.03 -49.42
C GLY A 134 12.10 -3.94 -49.80
N ALA A 135 11.91 -5.04 -49.07
CA ALA A 135 10.80 -5.98 -49.28
C ALA A 135 9.43 -5.43 -48.86
N THR A 136 9.36 -4.54 -47.87
CA THR A 136 8.09 -3.93 -47.42
C THR A 136 7.70 -2.69 -48.21
N GLY A 137 8.64 -2.06 -48.93
CA GLY A 137 8.42 -0.82 -49.67
C GLY A 137 8.19 0.41 -48.77
N TRP A 138 8.44 0.29 -47.46
CA TRP A 138 8.22 1.36 -46.50
C TRP A 138 9.40 2.34 -46.47
N PRO A 139 9.15 3.65 -46.32
CA PRO A 139 10.19 4.62 -46.01
C PRO A 139 10.91 4.24 -44.71
N LEU A 140 12.25 4.33 -44.69
CA LEU A 140 13.06 4.01 -43.50
C LEU A 140 12.59 4.77 -42.25
N ALA A 141 12.23 6.05 -42.39
CA ALA A 141 11.75 6.85 -41.26
C ALA A 141 10.47 6.27 -40.62
N GLU A 142 9.53 5.78 -41.44
CA GLU A 142 8.28 5.17 -40.97
C GLU A 142 8.53 3.80 -40.33
N LEU A 143 9.45 3.02 -40.87
CA LEU A 143 9.84 1.73 -40.32
C LEU A 143 10.51 1.86 -38.95
N PHE A 144 11.43 2.82 -38.78
CA PHE A 144 12.07 3.12 -37.50
C PHE A 144 11.09 3.72 -36.49
N GLY A 145 10.26 4.68 -36.91
CA GLY A 145 9.24 5.28 -36.05
C GLY A 145 8.19 4.27 -35.59
N GLY A 146 7.71 3.43 -36.50
CA GLY A 146 6.75 2.35 -36.22
C GLY A 146 7.33 1.29 -35.28
N SER A 147 8.54 0.81 -35.54
CA SER A 147 9.21 -0.16 -34.65
C SER A 147 9.49 0.42 -33.26
N ALA A 148 9.95 1.67 -33.16
CA ALA A 148 10.19 2.31 -31.86
C ALA A 148 8.89 2.46 -31.06
N THR A 149 7.81 2.89 -31.71
CA THR A 149 6.50 3.05 -31.07
C THR A 149 5.92 1.72 -30.62
N ALA A 150 5.98 0.70 -31.48
CA ALA A 150 5.54 -0.66 -31.16
C ALA A 150 6.33 -1.23 -29.97
N GLY A 151 7.67 -1.11 -30.00
CA GLY A 151 8.53 -1.56 -28.92
C GLY A 151 8.23 -0.87 -27.59
N ALA A 152 7.98 0.45 -27.60
CA ALA A 152 7.63 1.20 -26.39
C ALA A 152 6.29 0.75 -25.79
N LEU A 153 5.26 0.58 -26.63
CA LEU A 153 3.95 0.12 -26.19
C LEU A 153 4.03 -1.29 -25.60
N ASP A 154 4.71 -2.21 -26.28
CA ASP A 154 4.86 -3.59 -25.81
C ASP A 154 5.64 -3.66 -24.50
N ALA A 155 6.72 -2.89 -24.34
CA ALA A 155 7.47 -2.87 -23.08
C ALA A 155 6.62 -2.34 -21.90
N VAL A 156 5.76 -1.35 -22.13
CA VAL A 156 4.82 -0.86 -21.10
C VAL A 156 3.78 -1.93 -20.76
N VAL A 157 3.19 -2.58 -21.76
CA VAL A 157 2.22 -3.67 -21.56
C VAL A 157 2.85 -4.83 -20.78
N LEU A 158 4.06 -5.24 -21.16
CA LEU A 158 4.83 -6.27 -20.47
C LEU A 158 5.14 -5.87 -19.02
N TYR A 159 5.54 -4.63 -18.77
CA TYR A 159 5.80 -4.12 -17.42
C TYR A 159 4.56 -4.25 -16.53
N PHE A 160 3.37 -3.87 -17.03
CA PHE A 160 2.13 -4.04 -16.28
C PHE A 160 1.73 -5.50 -16.10
N PHE A 161 1.87 -6.32 -17.15
CA PHE A 161 1.47 -7.72 -17.10
C PHE A 161 2.36 -8.55 -16.17
N THR A 162 3.68 -8.40 -16.29
CA THR A 162 4.65 -9.05 -15.37
C THR A 162 4.43 -8.57 -13.94
N GLY A 163 4.18 -7.28 -13.74
CA GLY A 163 3.84 -6.74 -12.44
C GLY A 163 2.55 -7.31 -11.83
N TRP A 164 1.49 -7.40 -12.64
CA TRP A 164 0.23 -7.99 -12.23
C TRP A 164 0.39 -9.47 -11.90
N PHE A 165 1.10 -10.22 -12.74
CA PHE A 165 1.35 -11.64 -12.56
C PHE A 165 2.14 -11.92 -11.28
N VAL A 166 3.24 -11.19 -11.04
CA VAL A 166 4.03 -11.32 -9.80
C VAL A 166 3.16 -11.03 -8.57
N ALA A 167 2.31 -10.00 -8.62
CA ALA A 167 1.48 -9.62 -7.49
C ALA A 167 0.33 -10.61 -7.17
N HIS A 168 -0.15 -11.38 -8.16
CA HIS A 168 -1.34 -12.24 -7.98
C HIS A 168 -1.05 -13.74 -8.03
N VAL A 169 0.03 -14.15 -8.69
CA VAL A 169 0.30 -15.57 -8.99
C VAL A 169 1.48 -16.10 -8.19
N LEU A 170 2.51 -15.28 -7.93
CA LEU A 170 3.61 -15.70 -7.07
C LEU A 170 3.21 -15.51 -5.60
N PRO A 171 3.36 -16.54 -4.74
CA PRO A 171 3.07 -16.41 -3.32
C PRO A 171 4.01 -15.35 -2.76
N ALA A 172 3.44 -14.21 -2.39
CA ALA A 172 4.18 -13.09 -1.83
C ALA A 172 4.80 -13.50 -0.48
N GLU A 173 6.08 -13.86 -0.48
CA GLU A 173 6.92 -13.41 0.62
C GLU A 173 6.88 -11.88 0.57
N ALA A 174 6.43 -11.26 1.66
CA ALA A 174 5.96 -9.88 1.72
C ALA A 174 6.99 -8.81 1.31
N ASP A 175 8.23 -9.21 1.01
CA ASP A 175 9.36 -8.34 0.67
C ASP A 175 9.97 -8.64 -0.72
N ALA A 176 9.35 -9.48 -1.55
CA ALA A 176 9.82 -9.71 -2.91
C ALA A 176 9.69 -8.43 -3.75
N VAL A 177 10.82 -7.75 -3.92
CA VAL A 177 10.94 -6.53 -4.73
C VAL A 177 10.42 -6.82 -6.13
N PHE A 178 9.62 -5.89 -6.65
CA PHE A 178 9.10 -5.90 -8.01
C PHE A 178 10.29 -5.84 -8.99
N GLU A 179 10.85 -7.00 -9.34
CA GLU A 179 11.83 -7.15 -10.39
C GLU A 179 11.17 -7.90 -11.55
N PRO A 180 10.78 -7.19 -12.64
CA PRO A 180 10.33 -7.88 -13.83
C PRO A 180 11.43 -8.83 -14.27
N SER A 181 11.11 -10.11 -14.49
CA SER A 181 12.13 -11.06 -14.91
C SER A 181 12.68 -10.61 -16.25
N LEU A 182 13.99 -10.28 -16.27
CA LEU A 182 14.70 -9.83 -17.46
C LEU A 182 14.43 -10.77 -18.65
N VAL A 183 14.31 -12.07 -18.37
CA VAL A 183 13.99 -13.13 -19.32
C VAL A 183 12.60 -12.93 -19.97
N ALA A 184 11.55 -12.63 -19.21
CA ALA A 184 10.22 -12.40 -19.78
C ALA A 184 10.17 -11.11 -20.61
N LEU A 185 10.92 -10.08 -20.19
CA LEU A 185 11.03 -8.83 -20.93
C LEU A 185 11.76 -9.04 -22.27
N LEU A 186 12.89 -9.76 -22.26
CA LEU A 186 13.63 -10.10 -23.48
C LEU A 186 12.80 -11.01 -24.41
N ALA A 187 12.13 -12.02 -23.88
CA ALA A 187 11.27 -12.90 -24.67
C ALA A 187 10.10 -12.12 -25.31
N GLY A 188 9.46 -11.21 -24.56
CA GLY A 188 8.40 -10.37 -25.09
C GLY A 188 8.88 -9.40 -26.18
N LEU A 189 10.09 -8.85 -26.08
CA LEU A 189 10.70 -8.03 -27.13
C LEU A 189 11.00 -8.84 -28.40
N VAL A 190 11.41 -10.11 -28.25
CA VAL A 190 11.60 -11.02 -29.40
C VAL A 190 10.27 -11.33 -30.09
N GLY A 191 9.22 -11.64 -29.31
CA GLY A 191 7.86 -11.84 -29.84
C GLY A 191 7.34 -10.60 -30.58
N ALA A 192 7.61 -9.41 -30.03
CA ALA A 192 7.24 -8.14 -30.65
C ALA A 192 7.92 -7.93 -32.00
N ALA A 193 9.24 -8.16 -32.05
CA ALA A 193 10.04 -8.07 -33.28
C ALA A 193 9.52 -9.03 -34.36
N LEU A 194 9.23 -10.29 -34.00
CA LEU A 194 8.67 -11.28 -34.91
C LEU A 194 7.30 -10.85 -35.46
N GLY A 195 6.41 -10.37 -34.59
CA GLY A 195 5.09 -9.89 -34.99
C GLY A 195 5.14 -8.69 -35.92
N PHE A 196 6.07 -7.76 -35.67
CA PHE A 196 6.29 -6.62 -36.56
C PHE A 196 6.68 -7.09 -37.96
N TRP A 197 7.70 -7.94 -38.08
CA TRP A 197 8.20 -8.37 -39.40
C TRP A 197 7.25 -9.30 -40.15
N LEU A 198 6.53 -10.19 -39.46
CA LEU A 198 5.53 -11.07 -40.07
C LEU A 198 4.39 -10.29 -40.75
N TYR A 199 4.04 -9.14 -40.19
CA TYR A 199 2.89 -8.36 -40.65
C TYR A 199 3.25 -7.03 -41.30
N ALA A 200 4.52 -6.61 -41.29
CA ALA A 200 4.96 -5.36 -41.93
C ALA A 200 4.59 -5.28 -43.42
N ALA A 201 4.64 -6.43 -44.12
CA ALA A 201 4.26 -6.53 -45.54
C ALA A 201 2.77 -6.28 -45.81
N THR A 202 1.91 -6.31 -44.79
CA THR A 202 0.46 -6.08 -44.96
C THR A 202 0.11 -4.61 -45.11
N GLY A 203 1.00 -3.68 -44.71
CA GLY A 203 0.74 -2.24 -44.73
C GLY A 203 -0.27 -1.74 -43.69
N ASP A 204 -0.93 -2.63 -42.94
CA ASP A 204 -1.94 -2.28 -41.95
C ASP A 204 -1.31 -2.10 -40.55
N ALA A 205 -1.14 -0.84 -40.15
CA ALA A 205 -0.56 -0.47 -38.86
C ALA A 205 -1.34 -1.04 -37.65
N LEU A 206 -2.66 -1.20 -37.76
CA LEU A 206 -3.48 -1.76 -36.67
C LEU A 206 -3.26 -3.27 -36.57
N LEU A 207 -3.16 -3.96 -37.70
CA LEU A 207 -2.87 -5.39 -37.74
C LEU A 207 -1.47 -5.68 -37.18
N ILE A 208 -0.47 -4.91 -37.61
CA ILE A 208 0.91 -4.99 -37.09
C ILE A 208 0.90 -4.83 -35.57
N ALA A 209 0.33 -3.73 -35.06
CA ALA A 209 0.29 -3.47 -33.62
C ALA A 209 -0.38 -4.60 -32.81
N ARG A 210 -1.48 -5.16 -33.32
CA ARG A 210 -2.19 -6.27 -32.66
C ARG A 210 -1.35 -7.54 -32.58
N TRP A 211 -0.68 -7.92 -33.66
CA TRP A 211 0.13 -9.13 -33.70
C TRP A 211 1.45 -8.99 -32.96
N THR A 212 2.10 -7.83 -33.04
CA THR A 212 3.28 -7.47 -32.24
C THR A 212 2.96 -7.61 -30.74
N ALA A 213 1.88 -6.98 -30.27
CA ALA A 213 1.45 -7.09 -28.88
C ALA A 213 1.04 -8.51 -28.48
N GLY A 214 0.32 -9.23 -29.35
CA GLY A 214 -0.12 -10.60 -29.10
C GLY A 214 1.05 -11.58 -28.95
N LEU A 215 2.04 -11.50 -29.85
CA LEU A 215 3.25 -12.34 -29.79
C LEU A 215 4.16 -11.93 -28.63
N SER A 216 4.26 -10.64 -28.34
CA SER A 216 4.99 -10.14 -27.18
C SER A 216 4.46 -10.74 -25.87
N LEU A 217 3.15 -10.69 -25.67
CA LEU A 217 2.48 -11.27 -24.51
C LEU A 217 2.63 -12.80 -24.47
N ALA A 218 2.49 -13.48 -25.61
CA ALA A 218 2.62 -14.94 -25.66
C ALA A 218 4.03 -15.41 -25.26
N PHE A 219 5.08 -14.76 -25.77
CA PHE A 219 6.46 -15.09 -25.44
C PHE A 219 6.81 -14.76 -23.99
N ALA A 220 6.33 -13.62 -23.48
CA ALA A 220 6.55 -13.26 -22.08
C ALA A 220 5.83 -14.21 -21.12
N ALA A 221 4.60 -14.63 -21.44
CA ALA A 221 3.87 -15.63 -20.66
C ALA A 221 4.56 -17.00 -20.69
N LEU A 222 5.06 -17.43 -21.86
CA LEU A 222 5.84 -18.67 -21.98
C LEU A 222 7.12 -18.62 -21.15
N ALA A 223 7.89 -17.53 -21.24
CA ALA A 223 9.12 -17.34 -20.47
C ALA A 223 8.86 -17.30 -18.95
N ALA A 224 7.79 -16.61 -18.51
CA ALA A 224 7.39 -16.57 -17.12
C ALA A 224 6.95 -17.96 -16.61
N GLY A 225 6.17 -18.71 -17.40
CA GLY A 225 5.77 -20.07 -17.08
C GLY A 225 6.96 -21.02 -16.98
N LEU A 226 7.93 -20.91 -17.90
CA LEU A 226 9.13 -21.75 -17.91
C LEU A 226 10.05 -21.44 -16.72
N ALA A 227 10.24 -20.16 -16.39
CA ALA A 227 10.97 -19.75 -15.20
C ALA A 227 10.31 -20.25 -13.91
N TRP A 228 8.98 -20.22 -13.83
CA TRP A 228 8.23 -20.77 -12.70
C TRP A 228 8.43 -22.28 -12.58
N VAL A 229 8.30 -23.03 -13.67
CA VAL A 229 8.54 -24.48 -13.67
C VAL A 229 9.96 -24.82 -13.23
N VAL A 230 10.97 -24.12 -13.73
CA VAL A 230 12.38 -24.35 -13.33
C VAL A 230 12.57 -24.10 -11.84
N ASN A 231 12.03 -23.01 -11.30
CA ASN A 231 12.18 -22.65 -9.89
C ASN A 231 11.43 -23.62 -8.95
N VAL A 232 10.37 -24.28 -9.41
CA VAL A 232 9.66 -25.33 -8.65
C VAL A 232 10.43 -26.65 -8.62
N LEU A 233 11.30 -26.89 -9.62
CA LEU A 233 12.05 -28.14 -9.79
C LEU A 233 13.45 -28.13 -9.15
N THR A 234 13.96 -26.97 -8.76
CA THR A 234 15.26 -26.78 -8.08
C THR A 234 15.09 -26.63 -6.58
#